data_AF-A0A1W2HAT3-F1
#
_entry.id   AF-A0A1W2HAT3-F1
#
_cell.length_a   1.000
_cell.length_b   1.000
_cell.length_c   1.000
_cell.angle_alpha   90.00
_cell.angle_beta   90.00
_cell.angle_gamma   90.00
#
_symmetry.space_group_name_H-M   'P 1'
#
loop_
_entity.id
_entity.type
_entity.pdbx_description
1 polymer ?
#
loop_
_entity_poly.entity_id
_entity_poly.type
_entity_poly.pdbx_seq_one_letter_code
_entity_poly.pdbx_strand_id
1 'polypeptide(L)'
;MIARRIYLGLLIFSILIGVYFYGIAVENFDKEFLKIFSILPFFLFMAGVHGLFAHLLTPTTKSKMISYPLVMGMVYVLLFFIHLFVIVPIICPNF
;
A
#
# COMPACT_ATOMS: atom_id res chain seq x y z
N MET A 1 -0.10 17.64 -13.78
CA MET A 1 -1.17 16.67 -14.12
C MET A 1 -0.67 15.25 -14.32
N ILE A 2 0.45 15.03 -15.06
CA ILE A 2 0.99 13.69 -15.34
C ILE A 2 1.40 12.94 -14.06
N ALA A 3 2.16 13.56 -13.16
CA ALA A 3 2.61 12.92 -11.91
C ALA A 3 1.44 12.40 -11.05
N ARG A 4 0.36 13.17 -10.91
CA ARG A 4 -0.86 12.74 -10.21
C ARG A 4 -1.47 11.48 -10.84
N ARG A 5 -1.46 11.36 -12.17
CA ARG A 5 -1.97 10.16 -12.87
C ARG A 5 -1.08 8.94 -12.61
N ILE A 6 0.24 9.13 -12.53
CA ILE A 6 1.18 8.05 -12.20
C ILE A 6 0.89 7.49 -10.81
N TYR A 7 0.75 8.35 -9.80
CA TYR A 7 0.46 7.91 -8.43
C TYR A 7 -0.93 7.28 -8.28
N LEU A 8 -1.92 7.78 -9.03
CA LEU A 8 -3.23 7.13 -9.11
C LEU A 8 -3.12 5.74 -9.75
N GLY A 9 -2.34 5.61 -10.82
CA GLY A 9 -2.06 4.34 -11.48
C GLY A 9 -1.37 3.35 -10.54
N LEU A 10 -0.38 3.79 -9.77
CA LEU A 10 0.30 2.99 -8.74
C LEU A 10 -0.68 2.45 -7.69
N LEU A 11 -1.61 3.29 -7.23
CA LEU A 11 -2.66 2.88 -6.29
C LEU A 11 -3.58 1.82 -6.88
N ILE A 12 -4.09 2.06 -8.09
CA ILE A 12 -4.97 1.10 -8.78
C ILE A 12 -4.23 -0.23 -8.98
N PHE A 13 -2.98 -0.17 -9.45
CA PHE A 13 -2.18 -1.35 -9.72
C PHE A 13 -1.84 -2.12 -8.43
N SER A 14 -1.54 -1.43 -7.34
CA SER A 14 -1.36 -2.01 -6.02
C SER A 14 -2.60 -2.79 -5.56
N ILE A 15 -3.78 -2.18 -5.68
CA ILE A 15 -5.05 -2.82 -5.30
C ILE A 15 -5.31 -4.04 -6.18
N LEU A 16 -5.12 -3.93 -7.50
CA LEU A 16 -5.31 -5.05 -8.42
C LEU A 16 -4.38 -6.22 -8.11
N ILE A 17 -3.10 -5.96 -7.83
CA ILE A 17 -2.15 -6.98 -7.39
C ILE A 17 -2.61 -7.61 -6.07
N GLY A 18 -2.98 -6.79 -5.09
CA GLY A 18 -3.42 -7.28 -3.79
C GLY A 18 -4.64 -8.20 -3.90
N VAL A 19 -5.66 -7.77 -4.63
CA VAL A 19 -6.90 -8.54 -4.84
C VAL A 19 -6.62 -9.82 -5.64
N TYR A 20 -5.81 -9.74 -6.70
CA TYR A 20 -5.51 -10.92 -7.51
C TYR A 20 -4.74 -11.98 -6.72
N PHE A 21 -3.59 -11.61 -6.14
CA PHE A 21 -2.71 -12.59 -5.49
C PHE A 21 -3.24 -13.09 -4.15
N TYR A 22 -3.92 -12.25 -3.36
CA TYR A 22 -4.39 -12.63 -2.01
C TYR A 22 -5.90 -12.86 -1.92
N GLY A 23 -6.69 -12.49 -2.93
CA GLY A 23 -8.14 -12.69 -2.94
C GLY A 23 -8.64 -13.75 -3.92
N ILE A 24 -7.96 -13.91 -5.07
CA ILE A 24 -8.45 -14.77 -6.17
C ILE A 24 -7.53 -15.96 -6.40
N ALA A 25 -6.22 -15.73 -6.49
CA ALA A 25 -5.25 -16.70 -6.96
C ALA A 25 -4.30 -17.20 -5.87
N VAL A 26 -4.63 -16.98 -4.58
CA VAL A 26 -3.75 -17.32 -3.46
C VAL A 26 -3.33 -18.80 -3.44
N GLU A 27 -4.22 -19.71 -3.84
CA GLU A 27 -3.94 -21.15 -3.88
C GLU A 27 -3.09 -21.57 -5.10
N ASN A 28 -2.95 -20.70 -6.10
CA ASN A 28 -2.23 -20.98 -7.34
C ASN A 28 -0.72 -20.68 -7.27
N PHE A 29 -0.25 -20.07 -6.18
CA PHE A 29 1.13 -19.63 -6.03
C PHE A 29 1.80 -20.28 -4.82
N ASP A 30 3.13 -20.39 -4.88
CA ASP A 30 3.92 -20.85 -3.77
C ASP A 30 3.80 -19.92 -2.54
N LYS A 31 3.74 -20.50 -1.35
CA LYS A 31 3.52 -19.75 -0.10
C LYS A 31 4.71 -18.88 0.28
N GLU A 32 5.93 -19.30 -0.03
CA GLU A 32 7.14 -18.51 0.21
C GLU A 32 7.18 -17.31 -0.75
N PHE A 33 6.85 -17.54 -2.02
CA PHE A 33 6.66 -16.47 -2.99
C PHE A 33 5.63 -15.44 -2.51
N LEU A 34 4.43 -15.88 -2.11
CA LEU A 34 3.38 -14.98 -1.63
C LEU A 34 3.79 -14.19 -0.38
N LYS A 35 4.52 -14.82 0.55
CA LYS A 35 5.06 -14.13 1.73
C LYS A 35 5.99 -12.99 1.33
N ILE A 36 6.97 -13.23 0.48
CA ILE A 36 7.92 -12.19 0.05
C ILE A 36 7.20 -11.13 -0.81
N PHE A 37 6.32 -11.58 -1.71
CA PHE A 37 5.63 -10.72 -2.65
C PHE A 37 4.55 -9.83 -2.00
N SER A 38 4.08 -10.16 -0.79
CA SER A 38 3.06 -9.40 -0.05
C SER A 38 3.51 -7.99 0.35
N ILE A 39 4.81 -7.78 0.36
CA ILE A 39 5.46 -6.51 0.62
C ILE A 39 5.31 -5.55 -0.59
N LEU A 40 5.24 -6.09 -1.82
CA LEU A 40 5.17 -5.28 -3.04
C LEU A 40 3.90 -4.43 -3.15
N PRO A 41 2.66 -4.98 -3.08
CA PRO A 41 1.46 -4.16 -3.17
C PRO A 41 1.39 -3.13 -2.04
N PHE A 42 1.89 -3.48 -0.84
CA PHE A 42 2.01 -2.54 0.27
C PHE A 42 2.87 -1.31 -0.08
N PHE A 43 4.09 -1.53 -0.59
CA PHE A 43 4.97 -0.41 -0.99
C PHE A 43 4.38 0.40 -2.14
N LEU A 44 3.79 -0.25 -3.15
CA LEU A 44 3.15 0.44 -4.26
C LEU A 44 1.98 1.32 -3.79
N PHE A 45 1.18 0.82 -2.84
CA PHE A 45 0.09 1.59 -2.23
C PHE A 45 0.65 2.81 -1.50
N MET A 46 1.63 2.59 -0.63
CA MET A 46 2.25 3.65 0.17
C MET A 46 2.89 4.72 -0.71
N ALA A 47 3.60 4.33 -1.77
CA ALA A 47 4.19 5.25 -2.74
C ALA A 47 3.12 6.06 -3.49
N GLY A 48 2.01 5.42 -3.88
CA GLY A 48 0.88 6.08 -4.52
C GLY A 48 0.19 7.10 -3.59
N VAL A 49 -0.11 6.73 -2.34
CA VAL A 49 -0.70 7.66 -1.37
C VAL A 49 0.25 8.82 -1.08
N HIS A 50 1.54 8.53 -0.82
CA HIS A 50 2.55 9.57 -0.61
C HIS A 50 2.65 10.54 -1.76
N GLY A 51 2.78 10.04 -2.99
CA GLY A 51 2.89 10.90 -4.16
C GLY A 51 1.63 11.75 -4.40
N LEU A 52 0.44 11.19 -4.16
CA LEU A 52 -0.80 11.95 -4.27
C LEU A 52 -0.92 13.05 -3.22
N PHE A 53 -0.75 12.72 -1.93
CA PHE A 53 -0.80 13.71 -0.86
C PHE A 53 0.29 14.77 -1.04
N ALA A 54 1.48 14.37 -1.50
CA ALA A 54 2.57 15.28 -1.80
C ALA A 54 2.20 16.28 -2.92
N HIS A 55 1.41 15.88 -3.92
CA HIS A 55 0.96 16.81 -4.96
C HIS A 55 -0.25 17.64 -4.58
N LEU A 56 -1.06 17.18 -3.62
CA LEU A 56 -2.22 17.91 -3.12
C LEU A 56 -1.84 19.05 -2.17
N LEU A 57 -0.72 18.91 -1.45
CA LEU A 57 -0.26 19.91 -0.48
C LEU A 57 0.73 20.90 -1.11
N THR A 58 0.48 22.19 -0.91
CA THR A 58 1.41 23.26 -1.31
C THR A 58 2.70 23.19 -0.47
N PRO A 59 3.85 23.63 -1.01
CA PRO A 59 5.15 23.54 -0.34
C PRO A 59 5.20 24.25 1.02
N THR A 60 4.51 25.39 1.13
CA THR A 60 4.39 26.20 2.36
C THR A 60 3.61 25.49 3.46
N THR A 61 2.67 24.64 3.09
CA THR A 61 1.84 23.86 4.02
C THR A 61 2.57 22.60 4.48
N LYS A 62 3.39 21.98 3.63
CA LYS A 62 4.18 20.79 3.98
C LYS A 62 5.24 21.02 5.05
N SER A 63 5.96 22.14 5.03
CA SER A 63 7.05 22.38 6.00
C SER A 63 6.56 22.84 7.37
N LYS A 64 5.32 23.35 7.46
CA LYS A 64 4.74 23.91 8.68
C LYS A 64 3.75 22.97 9.38
N MET A 65 3.29 21.90 8.72
CA MET A 65 2.29 20.99 9.28
C MET A 65 2.89 19.64 9.69
N ILE A 66 3.07 19.46 11.01
CA ILE A 66 3.33 18.15 11.62
C ILE A 66 2.25 17.11 11.30
N SER A 67 1.05 17.56 10.93
CA SER A 67 -0.03 16.66 10.54
C SER A 67 0.27 15.87 9.27
N TYR A 68 1.11 16.36 8.35
CA TYR A 68 1.48 15.60 7.16
C TYR A 68 2.19 14.30 7.52
N PRO A 69 3.36 14.30 8.19
CA PRO A 69 4.02 13.05 8.59
C PRO A 69 3.16 12.19 9.53
N LEU A 70 2.31 12.80 10.37
CA LEU A 70 1.37 12.04 11.22
C LEU A 70 0.32 11.28 10.41
N VAL A 71 -0.31 11.93 9.42
CA VAL A 71 -1.28 11.29 8.53
C VAL A 71 -0.61 10.17 7.74
N MET A 72 0.61 10.40 7.23
CA MET A 72 1.33 9.37 6.50
C MET A 72 1.72 8.17 7.37
N GLY A 73 2.13 8.44 8.62
CA GLY A 73 2.36 7.39 9.62
C GLY A 73 1.10 6.60 9.95
N MET A 74 -0.05 7.28 10.09
CA MET A 74 -1.33 6.62 10.34
C MET A 74 -1.75 5.71 9.17
N VAL A 75 -1.61 6.19 7.93
CA VAL A 75 -1.85 5.37 6.72
C VAL A 75 -0.95 4.15 6.70
N TYR A 76 0.34 4.31 7.03
CA TYR A 76 1.29 3.20 7.10
C TYR A 76 0.87 2.16 8.14
N VAL A 77 0.52 2.60 9.36
CA VAL A 77 0.07 1.70 10.44
C VAL A 77 -1.18 0.92 10.03
N LEU A 78 -2.16 1.59 9.41
CA LEU A 78 -3.38 0.93 8.92
C LEU A 78 -3.05 -0.15 7.89
N LEU A 79 -2.21 0.16 6.91
CA LEU A 79 -1.78 -0.83 5.90
C LEU A 79 -0.96 -1.96 6.52
N PHE A 80 -0.15 -1.66 7.54
CA PHE A 80 0.63 -2.66 8.24
C PHE A 80 -0.27 -3.64 8.99
N PHE A 81 -1.34 -3.15 9.61
CA PHE A 81 -2.36 -4.01 10.21
C PHE A 81 -3.12 -4.83 9.17
N ILE A 82 -3.48 -4.26 8.01
CA ILE A 82 -4.07 -5.05 6.92
C ILE A 82 -3.10 -6.16 6.50
N HIS A 83 -1.82 -5.86 6.38
CA HIS A 83 -0.82 -6.86 6.02
C HIS A 83 -0.71 -7.98 7.08
N LEU A 84 -0.57 -7.63 8.35
CA LEU A 84 -0.40 -8.60 9.43
C LEU A 84 -1.66 -9.41 9.76
N PHE A 85 -2.84 -8.79 9.77
CA PHE A 85 -4.07 -9.40 10.25
C PHE A 85 -4.98 -9.91 9.14
N VAL A 86 -4.76 -9.50 7.88
CA VAL A 86 -5.55 -9.96 6.73
C VAL A 86 -4.67 -10.79 5.79
N ILE A 87 -3.59 -10.20 5.28
CA ILE A 87 -2.78 -10.86 4.25
C ILE A 87 -2.01 -12.07 4.80
N VAL A 88 -1.33 -11.93 5.94
CA VAL A 88 -0.56 -13.04 6.52
C VAL A 88 -1.44 -14.26 6.86
N PRO A 89 -2.60 -14.12 7.54
CA PRO A 89 -3.48 -15.26 7.81
C PRO A 89 -4.05 -15.90 6.55
N ILE A 90 -4.28 -15.13 5.49
CA ILE A 90 -4.71 -15.68 4.20
C ILE A 90 -3.61 -16.59 3.59
N ILE A 91 -2.35 -16.18 3.67
CA ILE A 91 -1.23 -16.98 3.14
C ILE A 91 -0.90 -18.17 4.06
N CYS A 92 -1.00 -17.95 5.37
CA CYS A 92 -0.62 -18.89 6.44
C CYS A 92 -1.70 -18.92 7.54
N PRO A 93 -2.79 -19.68 7.35
CA PRO A 93 -3.93 -19.66 8.27
C PRO A 93 -3.66 -20.26 9.66
N ASN A 94 -2.55 -20.99 9.83
CA ASN A 94 -2.15 -21.63 11.08
C ASN A 94 -0.92 -20.96 11.71
N PHE A 95 -0.75 -19.64 11.51
CA PHE A 95 0.34 -18.87 12.10
C PHE A 95 0.28 -18.87 13.63
#